data_AF-A0A7C7N1V5-F1
#
_entry.id   AF-A0A7C7N1V5-F1
#
_cell.length_a   1.000
_cell.length_b   1.000
_cell.length_c   1.000
_cell.angle_alpha   90.00
_cell.angle_beta   90.00
_cell.angle_gamma   90.00
#
_symmetry.space_group_name_H-M   'P 1'
#
loop_
_entity.id
_entity.type
_entity.pdbx_description
1 polymer ?
#
loop_
_entity_poly.entity_id
_entity_poly.type
_entity_poly.pdbx_seq_one_letter_code
_entity_poly.pdbx_strand_id
1 'polypeptide(L)'
;MNSLCQKVLLLDKGKMLLQDFSSKVIDHYLHQIVDDEIPEDTSQPTYTVETGKLRATFNQGQIRLSYNGEQITHALQVYASTLIHRLWSDSNKLRWDSAEEENGRYRFTGISRRFPYTLIWEMEALEKDGIAMTLWIETSSDLSVQEFHTSVCLSTEYTHWETDHESEDFPPLEPSLLDWAHLNENYAPGRKLVATSDTLPTVRFESDMEDNPIRMTPINADYYENARVLQALRPGEGGHIHLPKGRHLYFSGTIRVGDAAGSKK
;
A
#
# COMPACT_ATOMS: atom_id res chain seq x y z
N MET A 1 4.15 -22.65 -19.56
CA MET A 1 2.89 -22.71 -20.33
C MET A 1 2.96 -21.59 -21.37
N ASN A 2 2.84 -21.92 -22.66
CA ASN A 2 3.09 -21.02 -23.80
C ASN A 2 2.24 -19.74 -23.74
N SER A 3 2.86 -18.55 -23.69
CA SER A 3 2.15 -17.29 -23.89
C SER A 3 1.96 -17.05 -25.39
N LEU A 4 0.72 -17.12 -25.85
CA LEU A 4 0.34 -16.94 -27.26
C LEU A 4 0.60 -15.51 -27.80
N CYS A 5 0.89 -14.53 -26.94
CA CYS A 5 1.24 -13.17 -27.36
C CYS A 5 2.21 -12.49 -26.37
N GLN A 6 3.30 -11.92 -26.90
CA GLN A 6 4.29 -11.16 -26.13
C GLN A 6 3.96 -9.67 -26.05
N LYS A 7 3.25 -9.11 -27.03
CA LYS A 7 2.84 -7.71 -27.05
C LYS A 7 1.36 -7.62 -27.38
N VAL A 8 0.66 -6.71 -26.69
CA VAL A 8 -0.76 -6.45 -26.88
C VAL A 8 -0.93 -4.98 -27.22
N LEU A 9 -1.90 -4.71 -28.09
CA LEU A 9 -2.33 -3.36 -28.45
C LEU A 9 -3.69 -3.15 -27.79
N LEU A 10 -3.80 -2.15 -26.93
CA LEU A 10 -5.08 -1.68 -26.43
C LEU A 10 -5.59 -0.57 -27.34
N LEU A 11 -6.81 -0.75 -27.87
CA LEU A 11 -7.48 0.22 -28.71
C LEU A 11 -8.79 0.64 -28.03
N ASP A 12 -9.10 1.93 -28.03
CA ASP A 12 -10.41 2.47 -27.66
C ASP A 12 -10.91 3.41 -28.76
N LYS A 13 -12.17 3.21 -29.20
CA LYS A 13 -12.84 4.00 -30.25
C LYS A 13 -11.98 4.25 -31.50
N GLY A 14 -11.22 3.24 -31.91
CA GLY A 14 -10.34 3.30 -33.10
C GLY A 14 -9.03 4.06 -32.90
N LYS A 15 -8.67 4.44 -31.66
CA LYS A 15 -7.37 5.01 -31.30
C LYS A 15 -6.57 4.01 -30.48
N MET A 16 -5.25 3.98 -30.70
CA MET A 16 -4.34 3.17 -29.89
C MET A 16 -4.05 3.87 -28.57
N LEU A 17 -4.40 3.21 -27.47
CA LEU A 17 -4.20 3.72 -26.11
C LEU A 17 -2.86 3.27 -25.52
N LEU A 18 -2.52 1.98 -25.70
CA LEU A 18 -1.32 1.40 -25.11
C LEU A 18 -0.78 0.27 -25.99
N GLN A 19 0.55 0.18 -26.08
CA GLN A 19 1.25 -0.93 -26.71
C GLN A 19 2.37 -1.41 -25.79
N ASP A 20 2.18 -2.55 -25.14
CA ASP A 20 3.18 -3.11 -24.23
C ASP A 20 3.05 -4.63 -24.11
N PHE A 21 3.82 -5.24 -23.20
CA PHE A 21 3.69 -6.64 -22.82
C PHE A 21 2.28 -6.96 -22.31
N SER A 22 1.83 -8.17 -22.59
CA SER A 22 0.46 -8.61 -22.28
C SER A 22 0.07 -8.41 -20.81
N SER A 23 0.98 -8.61 -19.86
CA SER A 23 0.72 -8.35 -18.44
C SER A 23 0.40 -6.88 -18.17
N LYS A 24 1.24 -5.94 -18.64
CA LYS A 24 1.05 -4.50 -18.41
C LYS A 24 -0.19 -3.96 -19.10
N VAL A 25 -0.49 -4.43 -20.32
CA VAL A 25 -1.68 -3.98 -21.06
C VAL A 25 -2.97 -4.51 -20.43
N ILE A 26 -2.95 -5.76 -19.94
CA ILE A 26 -4.10 -6.34 -19.25
C ILE A 26 -4.35 -5.62 -17.92
N ASP A 27 -3.30 -5.34 -17.14
CA ASP A 27 -3.44 -4.59 -15.90
C ASP A 27 -4.01 -3.19 -16.17
N HIS A 28 -3.50 -2.47 -17.16
CA HIS A 28 -4.01 -1.16 -17.57
C HIS A 28 -5.49 -1.19 -18.02
N TYR A 29 -5.87 -2.19 -18.81
CA TYR A 29 -7.25 -2.37 -19.26
C TYR A 29 -8.20 -2.71 -18.10
N LEU A 30 -7.78 -3.58 -17.17
CA LEU A 30 -8.57 -3.92 -16.00
C LEU A 30 -8.78 -2.70 -15.08
N HIS A 31 -7.78 -1.82 -14.95
CA HIS A 31 -7.95 -0.56 -14.22
C HIS A 31 -8.96 0.37 -14.88
N GLN A 32 -9.01 0.43 -16.23
CA GLN A 32 -9.98 1.29 -16.95
C GLN A 32 -11.41 0.74 -16.96
N ILE A 33 -11.62 -0.57 -17.05
CA ILE A 33 -12.99 -1.15 -17.03
C ILE A 33 -13.66 -1.01 -15.67
N VAL A 34 -12.88 -1.03 -14.57
CA VAL A 34 -13.42 -0.89 -13.22
C VAL A 34 -14.12 0.46 -13.02
N ASP A 35 -13.78 1.47 -13.81
CA ASP A 35 -14.41 2.80 -13.73
C ASP A 35 -15.70 2.95 -14.56
N ASP A 36 -15.94 2.14 -15.60
CA ASP A 36 -17.02 2.43 -16.57
C ASP A 36 -18.19 1.43 -16.65
N GLU A 37 -18.08 0.16 -16.23
CA GLU A 37 -19.24 -0.78 -16.28
C GLU A 37 -19.21 -1.89 -15.20
N ILE A 38 -19.42 -1.55 -13.93
CA ILE A 38 -19.82 -2.54 -12.92
C ILE A 38 -21.33 -2.34 -12.63
N PRO A 39 -22.19 -3.35 -12.87
CA PRO A 39 -23.55 -3.34 -12.38
C PRO A 39 -23.56 -3.12 -10.86
N GLU A 40 -24.43 -2.25 -10.36
CA GLU A 40 -24.63 -1.86 -8.94
C GLU A 40 -24.90 -3.03 -7.95
N ASP A 41 -24.76 -4.29 -8.36
CA ASP A 41 -25.05 -5.48 -7.56
C ASP A 41 -23.87 -6.48 -7.54
N THR A 42 -22.71 -6.02 -7.08
CA THR A 42 -21.63 -6.87 -6.52
C THR A 42 -21.07 -6.21 -5.26
N SER A 43 -21.97 -5.85 -4.32
CA SER A 43 -21.61 -5.20 -3.06
C SER A 43 -20.81 -6.14 -2.14
N GLN A 44 -19.54 -6.36 -2.49
CA GLN A 44 -18.56 -6.85 -1.54
C GLN A 44 -18.59 -5.92 -0.33
N PRO A 45 -18.72 -6.45 0.89
CA PRO A 45 -18.85 -5.61 2.06
C PRO A 45 -17.61 -4.73 2.21
N THR A 46 -17.83 -3.43 2.31
CA THR A 46 -16.80 -2.47 2.70
C THR A 46 -16.88 -2.28 4.20
N TYR A 47 -15.73 -2.16 4.85
CA TYR A 47 -15.65 -2.02 6.30
C TYR A 47 -14.95 -0.72 6.63
N THR A 48 -15.52 0.05 7.54
CA THR A 48 -15.05 1.41 7.81
C THR A 48 -14.75 1.58 9.29
N VAL A 49 -13.56 2.11 9.57
CA VAL A 49 -13.15 2.57 10.90
C VAL A 49 -13.07 4.10 10.84
N GLU A 50 -13.67 4.76 11.83
CA GLU A 50 -13.68 6.21 11.95
C GLU A 50 -13.09 6.65 13.28
N THR A 51 -12.33 7.73 13.24
CA THR A 51 -11.75 8.36 14.42
C THR A 51 -11.55 9.84 14.15
N GLY A 52 -12.26 10.68 14.92
CA GLY A 52 -12.32 12.11 14.70
C GLY A 52 -12.72 12.44 13.26
N LYS A 53 -11.78 13.00 12.49
CA LYS A 53 -11.96 13.40 11.09
C LYS A 53 -11.45 12.36 10.10
N LEU A 54 -10.68 11.36 10.57
CA LEU A 54 -10.10 10.31 9.75
C LEU A 54 -11.09 9.16 9.57
N ARG A 55 -11.28 8.74 8.33
CA ARG A 55 -12.01 7.56 7.92
C ARG A 55 -11.08 6.62 7.17
N ALA A 56 -11.06 5.36 7.57
CA ALA A 56 -10.32 4.29 6.92
C ALA A 56 -11.31 3.22 6.43
N THR A 57 -11.41 3.05 5.11
CA THR A 57 -12.32 2.07 4.51
C THR A 57 -11.53 0.95 3.87
N PHE A 58 -11.65 -0.26 4.43
CA PHE A 58 -11.09 -1.48 3.86
C PHE A 58 -11.97 -2.00 2.71
N ASN A 59 -11.32 -2.32 1.60
CA ASN A 59 -11.93 -3.00 0.46
C ASN A 59 -10.88 -3.86 -0.24
N GLN A 60 -11.14 -5.17 -0.39
CA GLN A 60 -10.29 -6.10 -1.16
C GLN A 60 -8.79 -5.97 -0.85
N GLY A 61 -8.39 -5.93 0.42
CA GLY A 61 -6.97 -5.89 0.79
C GLY A 61 -6.28 -4.54 0.63
N GLN A 62 -7.05 -3.48 0.42
CA GLN A 62 -6.58 -2.11 0.41
C GLN A 62 -7.37 -1.29 1.43
N ILE A 63 -6.77 -0.26 2.00
CA ILE A 63 -7.46 0.72 2.85
C ILE A 63 -7.39 2.09 2.20
N ARG A 64 -8.55 2.64 1.86
CA ARG A 64 -8.71 4.03 1.46
C ARG A 64 -8.80 4.91 2.70
N LEU A 65 -8.01 5.98 2.74
CA LEU A 65 -8.07 6.97 3.79
C LEU A 65 -8.70 8.27 3.28
N SER A 66 -9.61 8.82 4.07
CA SER A 66 -10.11 10.18 3.88
C SER A 66 -10.09 10.97 5.19
N TYR A 67 -9.90 12.27 5.08
CA TYR A 67 -9.87 13.20 6.20
C TYR A 67 -10.86 14.33 5.95
N ASN A 68 -11.79 14.58 6.88
CA ASN A 68 -12.87 15.56 6.69
C ASN A 68 -13.70 15.33 5.41
N GLY A 69 -13.81 14.07 4.95
CA GLY A 69 -14.52 13.70 3.73
C GLY A 69 -13.70 13.83 2.44
N GLU A 70 -12.49 14.40 2.50
CA GLU A 70 -11.57 14.46 1.37
C GLU A 70 -10.63 13.26 1.35
N GLN A 71 -10.48 12.60 0.20
CA GLN A 71 -9.62 11.42 0.07
C GLN A 71 -8.15 11.85 0.01
N ILE A 72 -7.32 11.30 0.89
CA ILE A 72 -5.88 11.62 0.96
C ILE A 72 -5.01 10.56 0.30
N THR A 73 -5.51 9.32 0.21
CA THR A 73 -4.81 8.23 -0.49
C THR A 73 -5.12 8.21 -1.99
N HIS A 74 -4.20 7.72 -2.81
CA HIS A 74 -4.33 7.63 -4.26
C HIS A 74 -3.86 6.26 -4.78
N ALA A 75 -4.18 5.92 -6.04
CA ALA A 75 -3.77 4.67 -6.69
C ALA A 75 -4.05 3.42 -5.83
N LEU A 76 -3.00 2.69 -5.43
CA LEU A 76 -3.07 1.45 -4.65
C LEU A 76 -3.52 1.63 -3.19
N GLN A 77 -3.79 2.86 -2.75
CA GLN A 77 -4.24 3.21 -1.40
C GLN A 77 -3.22 2.76 -0.34
N VAL A 78 -3.67 2.37 0.86
CA VAL A 78 -2.83 1.61 1.78
C VAL A 78 -2.89 0.13 1.41
N TYR A 79 -1.75 -0.51 1.20
CA TYR A 79 -1.69 -1.92 0.81
C TYR A 79 -0.42 -2.60 1.34
N ALA A 80 -0.35 -3.91 1.20
CA ALA A 80 0.84 -4.69 1.53
C ALA A 80 1.26 -5.56 0.35
N SER A 81 2.56 -5.74 0.16
CA SER A 81 3.07 -6.62 -0.89
C SER A 81 4.26 -7.44 -0.46
N THR A 82 4.34 -8.64 -1.03
CA THR A 82 5.39 -9.61 -0.73
C THR A 82 6.06 -10.04 -2.02
N LEU A 83 7.39 -9.94 -2.08
CA LEU A 83 8.16 -10.45 -3.22
C LEU A 83 8.58 -11.90 -2.95
N ILE A 84 8.05 -12.83 -3.73
CA ILE A 84 8.34 -14.27 -3.61
C ILE A 84 8.74 -14.81 -4.97
N HIS A 85 9.93 -15.39 -5.09
CA HIS A 85 10.46 -15.89 -6.37
C HIS A 85 10.39 -14.86 -7.51
N ARG A 86 10.73 -13.60 -7.21
CA ARG A 86 10.70 -12.43 -8.11
C ARG A 86 9.31 -12.06 -8.62
N LEU A 87 8.29 -12.44 -7.88
CA LEU A 87 6.89 -12.18 -8.21
C LEU A 87 6.24 -11.48 -7.03
N TRP A 88 5.67 -10.31 -7.31
CA TRP A 88 4.90 -9.58 -6.33
C TRP A 88 3.56 -10.29 -6.07
N SER A 89 3.20 -10.32 -4.79
CA SER A 89 1.95 -10.86 -4.28
C SER A 89 1.29 -9.78 -3.44
N ASP A 90 0.55 -8.91 -4.14
CA ASP A 90 -0.12 -7.76 -3.54
C ASP A 90 -1.37 -8.18 -2.78
N SER A 91 -1.64 -7.50 -1.67
CA SER A 91 -2.82 -7.74 -0.82
C SER A 91 -4.14 -7.61 -1.60
N ASN A 92 -4.17 -6.78 -2.64
CA ASN A 92 -5.35 -6.58 -3.48
C ASN A 92 -5.63 -7.70 -4.49
N LYS A 93 -4.72 -8.66 -4.65
CA LYS A 93 -4.92 -9.85 -5.50
C LYS A 93 -5.27 -11.10 -4.69
N LEU A 94 -5.35 -10.99 -3.36
CA LEU A 94 -5.74 -12.10 -2.49
C LEU A 94 -7.26 -12.32 -2.54
N ARG A 95 -7.69 -13.54 -2.21
CA ARG A 95 -9.12 -13.79 -1.98
C ARG A 95 -9.46 -13.42 -0.53
N TRP A 96 -10.24 -12.37 -0.36
CA TRP A 96 -10.68 -11.91 0.96
C TRP A 96 -11.98 -12.57 1.39
N ASP A 97 -12.02 -12.97 2.65
CA ASP A 97 -13.24 -13.42 3.34
C ASP A 97 -13.92 -12.20 4.02
N SER A 98 -15.09 -12.41 4.63
CA SER A 98 -15.78 -11.35 5.40
C SER A 98 -14.95 -10.91 6.61
N ALA A 99 -15.07 -9.65 7.00
CA ALA A 99 -14.41 -9.16 8.21
C ALA A 99 -15.07 -9.71 9.49
N GLU A 100 -14.24 -9.94 10.49
CA GLU A 100 -14.64 -10.19 11.87
C GLU A 100 -14.47 -8.90 12.66
N GLU A 101 -15.44 -8.55 13.50
CA GLU A 101 -15.32 -7.42 14.43
C GLU A 101 -15.34 -7.98 15.86
N GLU A 102 -14.31 -7.63 16.64
CA GLU A 102 -14.23 -7.97 18.05
C GLU A 102 -13.68 -6.79 18.85
N ASN A 103 -14.45 -6.29 19.82
CA ASN A 103 -14.05 -5.19 20.70
C ASN A 103 -13.58 -3.91 19.96
N GLY A 104 -14.21 -3.57 18.82
CA GLY A 104 -13.83 -2.39 18.02
C GLY A 104 -12.58 -2.57 17.15
N ARG A 105 -12.03 -3.79 17.09
CA ARG A 105 -10.98 -4.19 16.16
C ARG A 105 -11.57 -5.00 15.03
N TYR A 106 -11.27 -4.60 13.80
CA TYR A 106 -11.62 -5.35 12.60
C TYR A 106 -10.48 -6.27 12.21
N ARG A 107 -10.82 -7.53 11.90
CA ARG A 107 -9.90 -8.51 11.32
C ARG A 107 -10.36 -8.89 9.92
N PHE A 108 -9.42 -8.87 8.98
CA PHE A 108 -9.63 -9.26 7.58
C PHE A 108 -8.65 -10.37 7.22
N THR A 109 -9.13 -11.40 6.52
CA THR A 109 -8.32 -12.56 6.13
C THR A 109 -8.29 -12.70 4.61
N GLY A 110 -7.09 -12.58 4.04
CA GLY A 110 -6.83 -12.67 2.61
C GLY A 110 -5.97 -13.88 2.29
N ILE A 111 -6.48 -14.78 1.46
CA ILE A 111 -5.80 -16.05 1.13
C ILE A 111 -5.10 -15.92 -0.23
N SER A 112 -3.80 -16.21 -0.26
CA SER A 112 -3.06 -16.29 -1.52
C SER A 112 -3.43 -17.56 -2.27
N ARG A 113 -3.76 -17.42 -3.56
CA ARG A 113 -3.98 -18.57 -4.46
C ARG A 113 -2.68 -19.13 -5.02
N ARG A 114 -1.61 -18.32 -5.00
CA ARG A 114 -0.35 -18.62 -5.68
C ARG A 114 0.72 -19.13 -4.73
N PHE A 115 0.73 -18.61 -3.50
CA PHE A 115 1.75 -18.91 -2.50
C PHE A 115 1.10 -19.49 -1.25
N PRO A 116 1.82 -20.31 -0.46
CA PRO A 116 1.26 -21.03 0.68
C PRO A 116 1.15 -20.13 1.92
N TYR A 117 0.44 -18.99 1.79
CA TYR A 117 0.21 -18.08 2.89
C TYR A 117 -1.18 -17.45 2.89
N THR A 118 -1.58 -17.04 4.10
CA THR A 118 -2.73 -16.18 4.39
C THR A 118 -2.21 -14.88 4.99
N LEU A 119 -2.71 -13.74 4.51
CA LEU A 119 -2.45 -12.42 5.07
C LEU A 119 -3.63 -12.02 5.94
N ILE A 120 -3.36 -11.63 7.18
CA ILE A 120 -4.38 -11.19 8.13
C ILE A 120 -4.11 -9.74 8.46
N TRP A 121 -5.09 -8.88 8.27
CA TRP A 121 -5.06 -7.48 8.69
C TRP A 121 -5.89 -7.34 9.95
N GLU A 122 -5.35 -6.62 10.93
CA GLU A 122 -6.08 -6.13 12.09
C GLU A 122 -6.02 -4.60 12.07
N MET A 123 -7.18 -3.96 12.20
CA MET A 123 -7.32 -2.50 12.18
C MET A 123 -8.17 -2.03 13.36
N GLU A 124 -7.73 -0.99 14.04
CA GLU A 124 -8.47 -0.37 15.15
C GLU A 124 -8.36 1.15 15.13
N ALA A 125 -9.41 1.82 15.57
CA ALA A 125 -9.40 3.27 15.79
C ALA A 125 -8.52 3.60 17.01
N LEU A 126 -7.65 4.59 16.86
CA LEU A 126 -6.94 5.25 17.94
C LEU A 126 -7.54 6.62 18.20
N GLU A 127 -7.29 7.20 19.36
CA GLU A 127 -7.61 8.60 19.62
C GLU A 127 -6.85 9.56 18.68
N LYS A 128 -7.46 10.73 18.42
CA LYS A 128 -6.88 11.85 17.66
C LYS A 128 -6.48 11.46 16.24
N ASP A 129 -7.47 11.09 15.43
CA ASP A 129 -7.32 10.89 13.98
C ASP A 129 -6.23 9.86 13.62
N GLY A 130 -6.18 8.75 14.36
CA GLY A 130 -5.16 7.70 14.17
C GLY A 130 -5.76 6.31 13.99
N ILE A 131 -5.17 5.49 13.13
CA ILE A 131 -5.53 4.10 12.93
C ILE A 131 -4.33 3.23 13.29
N ALA A 132 -4.52 2.22 14.13
CA ALA A 132 -3.52 1.19 14.34
C ALA A 132 -3.75 0.05 13.35
N MET A 133 -2.65 -0.49 12.84
CA MET A 133 -2.65 -1.59 11.89
C MET A 133 -1.65 -2.65 12.31
N THR A 134 -2.09 -3.91 12.34
CA THR A 134 -1.19 -5.05 12.50
C THR A 134 -1.47 -6.05 11.39
N LEU A 135 -0.43 -6.41 10.65
CA LEU A 135 -0.48 -7.39 9.60
C LEU A 135 0.27 -8.64 10.06
N TRP A 136 -0.34 -9.79 9.84
CA TRP A 136 0.25 -11.10 10.05
C TRP A 136 0.30 -11.86 8.74
N ILE A 137 1.36 -12.63 8.56
CA ILE A 137 1.44 -13.63 7.50
C ILE A 137 1.47 -15.01 8.14
N GLU A 138 0.49 -15.84 7.80
CA GLU A 138 0.41 -17.22 8.25
C GLU A 138 0.76 -18.15 7.09
N THR A 139 1.85 -18.89 7.22
CA THR A 139 2.36 -19.79 6.19
C THR A 139 1.94 -21.24 6.47
N SER A 140 1.41 -21.92 5.45
CA SER A 140 1.00 -23.33 5.58
C SER A 140 2.16 -24.32 5.37
N SER A 141 3.27 -23.83 4.79
CA SER A 141 4.56 -24.48 4.68
C SER A 141 5.67 -23.43 4.80
N ASP A 142 6.92 -23.88 4.91
CA ASP A 142 8.07 -22.97 4.86
C ASP A 142 8.04 -22.10 3.60
N LEU A 143 8.33 -20.81 3.77
CA LEU A 143 8.27 -19.80 2.73
C LEU A 143 9.53 -18.95 2.75
N SER A 144 10.15 -18.78 1.58
CA SER A 144 11.31 -17.90 1.40
C SER A 144 10.87 -16.64 0.68
N VAL A 145 10.91 -15.51 1.38
CA VAL A 145 10.49 -14.21 0.87
C VAL A 145 11.71 -13.36 0.58
N GLN A 146 11.69 -12.53 -0.46
CA GLN A 146 12.78 -11.58 -0.73
C GLN A 146 12.57 -10.27 0.03
N GLU A 147 11.35 -9.75 0.04
CA GLU A 147 10.98 -8.56 0.81
C GLU A 147 9.49 -8.53 1.13
N PHE A 148 9.16 -7.78 2.18
CA PHE A 148 7.80 -7.36 2.53
C PHE A 148 7.76 -5.85 2.55
N HIS A 149 6.62 -5.26 2.17
CA HIS A 149 6.37 -3.88 2.52
C HIS A 149 4.89 -3.58 2.75
N THR A 150 4.63 -2.65 3.66
CA THR A 150 3.33 -1.98 3.80
C THR A 150 3.51 -0.55 3.30
N SER A 151 2.62 -0.10 2.43
CA SER A 151 2.73 1.20 1.76
C SER A 151 1.47 2.01 1.96
N VAL A 152 1.63 3.33 2.07
CA VAL A 152 0.55 4.32 2.00
C VAL A 152 0.76 5.15 0.73
N CYS A 153 -0.05 4.92 -0.30
CA CYS A 153 -0.03 5.73 -1.52
C CYS A 153 -0.91 6.96 -1.33
N LEU A 154 -0.30 8.15 -1.42
CA LEU A 154 -0.87 9.47 -1.22
C LEU A 154 -0.99 10.22 -2.56
N SER A 155 -1.84 11.25 -2.59
CA SER A 155 -1.94 12.16 -3.72
C SER A 155 -0.63 12.95 -3.94
N THR A 156 -0.47 13.51 -5.14
CA THR A 156 0.68 14.36 -5.49
C THR A 156 0.69 15.73 -4.85
N GLU A 157 -0.38 16.10 -4.13
CA GLU A 157 -0.46 17.33 -3.34
C GLU A 157 0.46 17.30 -2.11
N TYR A 158 0.93 16.13 -1.70
CA TYR A 158 2.02 16.01 -0.74
C TYR A 158 3.34 16.35 -1.43
N THR A 159 4.01 17.38 -0.92
CA THR A 159 5.19 17.98 -1.55
C THR A 159 6.47 17.76 -0.76
N HIS A 160 6.37 17.33 0.49
CA HIS A 160 7.53 17.12 1.36
C HIS A 160 7.41 15.84 2.17
N TRP A 161 8.55 15.20 2.45
CA TRP A 161 8.65 14.00 3.27
C TRP A 161 9.77 14.08 4.30
N GLU A 162 9.60 13.37 5.42
CA GLU A 162 10.59 13.26 6.50
C GLU A 162 10.63 11.83 7.04
N THR A 163 11.83 11.24 7.10
CA THR A 163 12.14 10.00 7.82
C THR A 163 12.83 10.30 9.15
N ASP A 164 13.22 9.28 9.92
CA ASP A 164 14.09 9.47 11.09
C ASP A 164 15.48 10.03 10.76
N HIS A 165 15.93 9.90 9.50
CA HIS A 165 17.33 10.15 9.13
C HIS A 165 17.53 11.34 8.20
N GLU A 166 16.51 11.68 7.41
CA GLU A 166 16.57 12.72 6.39
C GLU A 166 15.17 13.20 5.98
N SER A 167 15.11 14.37 5.35
CA SER A 167 13.89 15.02 4.89
C SER A 167 14.15 15.81 3.63
N GLU A 168 13.30 15.67 2.62
CA GLU A 168 13.38 16.43 1.37
C GLU A 168 12.00 16.64 0.75
N ASP A 169 11.97 17.41 -0.35
CA ASP A 169 10.77 17.57 -1.16
C ASP A 169 10.57 16.35 -2.08
N PHE A 170 9.31 16.01 -2.35
CA PHE A 170 8.99 15.09 -3.42
C PHE A 170 9.27 15.76 -4.77
N PRO A 171 10.17 15.22 -5.63
CA PRO A 171 10.39 15.78 -6.95
C PRO A 171 9.15 15.61 -7.83
N PRO A 172 8.96 16.45 -8.87
CA PRO A 172 7.85 16.29 -9.81
C PRO A 172 7.80 14.88 -10.43
N LEU A 173 6.60 14.38 -10.71
CA LEU A 173 6.40 13.14 -11.47
C LEU A 173 6.46 13.47 -12.96
N GLU A 174 7.64 13.28 -13.55
CA GLU A 174 7.87 13.52 -14.98
C GLU A 174 7.39 12.33 -15.83
N PRO A 175 6.90 12.55 -17.07
CA PRO A 175 6.50 11.47 -17.98
C PRO A 175 7.59 10.44 -18.29
N SER A 176 8.86 10.76 -18.04
CA SER A 176 9.99 9.85 -18.19
C SER A 176 10.17 8.87 -17.02
N LEU A 177 9.45 9.07 -15.91
CA LEU A 177 9.47 8.19 -14.75
C LEU A 177 8.57 6.97 -15.02
N LEU A 178 9.16 5.93 -15.60
CA LEU A 178 8.47 4.70 -16.01
C LEU A 178 8.43 3.61 -14.94
N ASP A 179 9.20 3.78 -13.87
CA ASP A 179 9.31 2.85 -12.75
C ASP A 179 9.29 3.64 -11.43
N TRP A 180 8.99 2.96 -10.34
CA TRP A 180 9.01 3.55 -9.00
C TRP A 180 10.43 3.97 -8.62
N ALA A 181 10.58 5.18 -8.07
CA ALA A 181 11.85 5.75 -7.66
C ALA A 181 11.89 6.00 -6.15
N HIS A 182 12.85 5.38 -5.48
CA HIS A 182 13.18 5.70 -4.10
C HIS A 182 13.84 7.08 -4.02
N LEU A 183 13.48 7.86 -3.00
CA LEU A 183 13.92 9.24 -2.87
C LEU A 183 14.96 9.45 -1.77
N ASN A 184 15.00 8.53 -0.80
CA ASN A 184 15.93 8.58 0.31
C ASN A 184 17.31 8.03 -0.11
N GLU A 185 18.38 8.70 0.35
CA GLU A 185 19.75 8.23 0.19
C GLU A 185 20.15 7.28 1.33
N ASN A 186 19.56 7.47 2.51
CA ASN A 186 19.84 6.71 3.71
C ASN A 186 18.82 5.59 3.92
N TYR A 187 19.32 4.35 3.91
CA TYR A 187 18.53 3.12 4.10
C TYR A 187 18.70 2.50 5.50
N ALA A 188 19.18 3.29 6.47
CA ALA A 188 19.23 2.86 7.86
C ALA A 188 17.81 2.53 8.37
N PRO A 189 17.66 1.53 9.25
CA PRO A 189 16.38 1.24 9.86
C PRO A 189 15.80 2.47 10.57
N GLY A 190 14.49 2.66 10.42
CA GLY A 190 13.73 3.77 10.99
C GLY A 190 12.32 3.31 11.33
N ARG A 191 11.60 4.13 12.09
CA ARG A 191 10.24 3.86 12.54
C ARG A 191 9.24 4.87 12.01
N LYS A 192 9.66 6.01 11.46
CA LYS A 192 8.77 7.10 11.10
C LYS A 192 8.98 7.55 9.64
N LEU A 193 7.87 7.80 8.96
CA LEU A 193 7.80 8.51 7.69
C LEU A 193 6.61 9.45 7.69
N VAL A 194 6.86 10.71 7.37
CA VAL A 194 5.86 11.77 7.37
C VAL A 194 5.76 12.36 5.98
N ALA A 195 4.55 12.69 5.55
CA ALA A 195 4.30 13.50 4.37
C ALA A 195 3.50 14.75 4.76
N THR A 196 3.89 15.90 4.21
CA THR A 196 3.22 17.18 4.43
C THR A 196 2.80 17.83 3.11
N SER A 197 1.77 18.67 3.21
CA SER A 197 1.18 19.44 2.12
C SER A 197 0.72 20.79 2.68
N ASP A 198 0.60 21.80 1.80
CA ASP A 198 -0.01 23.08 2.13
C ASP A 198 -1.55 23.03 2.08
N THR A 199 -2.12 22.05 1.38
CA THR A 199 -3.57 21.91 1.14
C THR A 199 -4.19 20.73 1.88
N LEU A 200 -3.41 19.68 2.13
CA LEU A 200 -3.86 18.45 2.79
C LEU A 200 -3.27 18.29 4.19
N PRO A 201 -3.92 17.52 5.09
CA PRO A 201 -3.39 17.26 6.43
C PRO A 201 -2.07 16.49 6.38
N THR A 202 -1.24 16.63 7.42
CA THR A 202 -0.01 15.83 7.57
C THR A 202 -0.37 14.36 7.80
N VAL A 203 0.30 13.46 7.06
CA VAL A 203 0.20 12.01 7.27
C VAL A 203 1.48 11.52 7.91
N ARG A 204 1.36 10.85 9.06
CA ARG A 204 2.48 10.16 9.73
C ARG A 204 2.23 8.67 9.65
N PHE A 205 3.18 7.94 9.10
CA PHE A 205 3.22 6.50 9.06
C PHE A 205 4.35 6.01 9.96
N GLU A 206 4.00 5.30 11.02
CA GLU A 206 4.92 4.91 12.08
C GLU A 206 4.89 3.39 12.28
N SER A 207 6.03 2.78 12.58
CA SER A 207 6.16 1.36 12.86
C SER A 207 6.51 1.09 14.32
N ASP A 208 5.79 0.12 14.90
CA ASP A 208 6.00 -0.37 16.25
C ASP A 208 6.95 -1.58 16.28
N MET A 209 7.55 -1.96 15.16
CA MET A 209 8.43 -3.11 15.04
C MET A 209 9.78 -2.87 15.74
N GLU A 210 10.10 -3.67 16.77
CA GLU A 210 11.37 -3.58 17.51
C GLU A 210 12.38 -4.62 17.05
N ASP A 211 11.96 -5.88 16.93
CA ASP A 211 12.85 -7.01 16.64
C ASP A 211 13.16 -7.21 15.16
N ASN A 212 12.49 -6.48 14.27
CA ASN A 212 12.64 -6.63 12.84
C ASN A 212 12.85 -5.24 12.22
N PRO A 213 14.09 -4.91 11.80
CA PRO A 213 14.38 -3.59 11.27
C PRO A 213 13.56 -3.32 10.00
N ILE A 214 12.85 -2.20 10.01
CA ILE A 214 12.10 -1.66 8.87
C ILE A 214 12.84 -0.44 8.36
N ARG A 215 12.80 -0.25 7.05
CA ARG A 215 13.34 0.92 6.35
C ARG A 215 12.16 1.75 5.85
N MET A 216 12.00 2.91 6.45
CA MET A 216 10.98 3.86 6.06
C MET A 216 11.44 4.59 4.80
N THR A 217 10.79 4.30 3.67
CA THR A 217 11.26 4.62 2.33
C THR A 217 10.23 5.50 1.62
N PRO A 218 10.50 6.80 1.43
CA PRO A 218 9.71 7.67 0.54
C PRO A 218 9.97 7.28 -0.91
N ILE A 219 8.89 7.12 -1.67
CA ILE A 219 8.94 6.70 -3.07
C ILE A 219 8.04 7.58 -3.90
N ASN A 220 8.48 7.89 -5.12
CA ASN A 220 7.61 8.30 -6.19
C ASN A 220 7.17 7.07 -6.97
N ALA A 221 5.86 6.84 -7.06
CA ALA A 221 5.32 5.87 -8.02
C ALA A 221 5.61 6.33 -9.45
N ASP A 222 5.36 5.46 -10.42
CA ASP A 222 5.52 5.84 -11.82
C ASP A 222 4.54 6.96 -12.24
N TYR A 223 4.78 7.54 -13.41
CA TYR A 223 3.95 8.64 -13.92
C TYR A 223 2.47 8.27 -14.08
N TYR A 224 2.13 7.00 -14.31
CA TYR A 224 0.76 6.57 -14.54
C TYR A 224 -0.02 6.39 -13.23
N GLU A 225 0.63 5.83 -12.21
CA GLU A 225 0.05 5.71 -10.88
C GLU A 225 0.01 7.05 -10.15
N ASN A 226 0.90 7.98 -10.51
CA ASN A 226 0.83 9.38 -10.11
C ASN A 226 0.65 9.56 -8.58
N ALA A 227 1.46 8.84 -7.80
CA ALA A 227 1.31 8.79 -6.34
C ALA A 227 2.64 9.05 -5.60
N ARG A 228 2.53 9.65 -4.42
CA ARG A 228 3.62 9.71 -3.43
C ARG A 228 3.44 8.53 -2.48
N VAL A 229 4.49 7.78 -2.19
CA VAL A 229 4.35 6.53 -1.43
C VAL A 229 5.19 6.61 -0.16
N LEU A 230 4.54 6.37 0.98
CA LEU A 230 5.21 6.14 2.25
C LEU A 230 5.31 4.63 2.49
N GLN A 231 6.52 4.06 2.35
CA GLN A 231 6.71 2.62 2.44
C GLN A 231 7.46 2.22 3.71
N ALA A 232 6.93 1.23 4.43
CA ALA A 232 7.63 0.50 5.46
C ALA A 232 8.20 -0.79 4.84
N LEU A 233 9.47 -0.75 4.44
CA LEU A 233 10.15 -1.83 3.73
C LEU A 233 10.91 -2.74 4.68
N ARG A 234 10.70 -4.05 4.59
CA ARG A 234 11.50 -5.07 5.26
C ARG A 234 12.19 -5.96 4.21
N PRO A 235 13.46 -5.68 3.88
CA PRO A 235 14.22 -6.50 2.96
C PRO A 235 14.77 -7.75 3.65
N GLY A 236 15.03 -8.81 2.88
CA GLY A 236 15.78 -9.97 3.35
C GLY A 236 17.27 -9.64 3.51
N GLU A 237 17.73 -9.49 4.75
CA GLU A 237 19.17 -9.41 5.03
C GLU A 237 19.86 -10.70 4.58
N GLY A 238 20.74 -10.62 3.57
CA GLY A 238 21.35 -11.81 2.95
C GLY A 238 20.53 -12.45 1.83
N GLY A 239 19.47 -11.79 1.35
CA GLY A 239 18.74 -12.13 0.12
C GLY A 239 17.35 -12.73 0.33
N HIS A 240 17.07 -13.31 1.51
CA HIS A 240 15.76 -13.87 1.83
C HIS A 240 15.40 -13.78 3.32
N ILE A 241 14.11 -13.58 3.60
CA ILE A 241 13.46 -13.78 4.89
C ILE A 241 12.85 -15.17 4.88
N HIS A 242 13.31 -16.04 5.78
CA HIS A 242 12.75 -17.38 5.94
C HIS A 242 11.62 -17.36 6.96
N LEU A 243 10.42 -17.74 6.51
CA LEU A 243 9.24 -17.93 7.35
C LEU A 243 8.93 -19.43 7.46
N PRO A 244 9.25 -20.10 8.58
CA PRO A 244 8.83 -21.48 8.78
C PRO A 244 7.31 -21.57 8.81
N LYS A 245 6.72 -22.75 8.67
CA LYS A 245 5.25 -22.92 8.85
C LYS A 245 4.76 -22.27 10.15
N GLY A 246 3.73 -21.43 10.05
CA GLY A 246 3.06 -20.80 11.19
C GLY A 246 2.77 -19.33 10.99
N ARG A 247 2.40 -18.64 12.06
CA ARG A 247 2.02 -17.22 12.04
C ARG A 247 3.22 -16.35 12.40
N HIS A 248 3.48 -15.35 11.56
CA HIS A 248 4.59 -14.40 11.69
C HIS A 248 4.08 -12.97 11.61
N LEU A 249 4.68 -12.09 12.40
CA LEU A 249 4.39 -10.67 12.32
C LEU A 249 4.97 -10.11 11.02
N TYR A 250 4.10 -9.56 10.18
CA TYR A 250 4.45 -8.95 8.90
C TYR A 250 4.81 -7.48 9.12
N PHE A 251 3.91 -6.73 9.76
CA PHE A 251 4.05 -5.31 10.08
C PHE A 251 3.17 -4.97 11.28
N SER A 252 3.61 -4.03 12.10
CA SER A 252 2.78 -3.39 13.12
C SER A 252 3.14 -1.90 13.17
N GLY A 253 2.13 -1.05 13.29
CA GLY A 253 2.32 0.38 13.28
C GLY A 253 1.02 1.17 13.25
N THR A 254 1.16 2.48 13.06
CA THR A 254 0.04 3.41 13.06
C THR A 254 0.10 4.38 11.88
N ILE A 255 -1.07 4.81 11.43
CA ILE A 255 -1.23 5.93 10.51
C ILE A 255 -1.98 7.02 11.27
N ARG A 256 -1.37 8.21 11.39
CA ARG A 256 -1.99 9.37 12.03
C ARG A 256 -2.10 10.51 11.03
N VAL A 257 -3.26 11.14 11.00
CA VAL A 257 -3.55 12.26 10.10
C VAL A 257 -3.93 13.47 10.92
N GLY A 258 -3.35 14.63 10.65
CA GLY A 258 -3.75 15.84 11.35
C GLY A 258 -3.06 17.09 10.84
N ASP A 259 -3.53 18.23 11.30
CA ASP A 259 -2.96 19.52 10.93
C ASP A 259 -1.48 19.57 11.34
N ALA A 260 -0.65 20.18 10.49
CA ALA A 260 0.80 20.27 10.72
C ALA A 260 1.07 20.81 12.13
N ALA A 261 1.84 20.06 12.92
CA ALA A 261 2.24 20.49 14.24
C ALA A 261 3.30 21.60 14.11
N GLY A 262 2.88 22.83 13.82
CA GLY A 262 3.75 24.00 13.89
C GLY A 262 3.56 25.07 12.83
N SER A 263 2.46 25.81 12.87
CA SER A 263 2.59 27.27 12.79
C SER A 263 2.46 27.81 14.21
N LYS A 264 3.61 27.98 14.88
CA LYS A 264 3.64 28.86 16.05
C LYS A 264 3.25 30.25 15.54
N LYS A 265 2.06 30.72 15.94
CA LYS A 265 1.78 32.15 16.02
C LYS A 265 2.76 32.82 16.96
#